data_AF-A0A355RYU0-F1
#
_entry.id   AF-A0A355RYU0-F1
#
_cell.length_a   1.000
_cell.length_b   1.000
_cell.length_c   1.000
_cell.angle_alpha   90.00
_cell.angle_beta   90.00
_cell.angle_gamma   90.00
#
_symmetry.space_group_name_H-M   'P 1'
#
loop_
_entity.id
_entity.type
_entity.pdbx_description
1 polymer ?
#
loop_
_entity_poly.entity_id
_entity_poly.type
_entity_poly.pdbx_seq_one_letter_code
_entity_poly.pdbx_strand_id
1 'polypeptide(L)'
;VTRWNEKLLYNGYGMFFYIRNINSNEAWSASYEPMRKKPEEYKVVFSSDKAEYCRTDGNIDTRMEIVISPEDNVEIRTISLTNHSSHFRIIEVTSYFEVVLSPIGADMAHPAFNNLFVKTEFVPDKNILLANKRPKQSKQKPLWLFHTVFVEGETVGALQYETDRSRFIGRG
;
A
#
# COMPACT_ATOMS: atom_id res chain seq x y z
N VAL A 1 7.24 3.94 -9.86
CA VAL A 1 5.86 3.38 -10.03
C VAL A 1 4.87 4.21 -9.24
N THR A 2 5.07 4.28 -7.93
CA THR A 2 4.37 5.20 -7.01
C THR A 2 5.07 6.56 -6.95
N ARG A 3 4.41 7.56 -6.34
CA ARG A 3 5.05 8.82 -5.97
C ARG A 3 6.16 8.57 -4.96
N TRP A 4 7.26 9.29 -5.11
CA TRP A 4 8.43 9.22 -4.25
C TRP A 4 9.12 10.58 -4.19
N ASN A 5 9.71 10.91 -3.05
CA ASN A 5 10.52 12.11 -2.86
C ASN A 5 11.69 11.79 -1.94
N GLU A 6 12.89 12.25 -2.30
CA GLU A 6 14.11 12.07 -1.50
C GLU A 6 14.12 12.87 -0.20
N LYS A 7 13.30 13.94 -0.12
CA LYS A 7 13.26 14.83 1.04
C LYS A 7 12.59 14.12 2.21
N LEU A 8 13.41 13.70 3.17
CA LEU A 8 13.07 13.08 4.47
C LEU A 8 12.04 13.82 5.35
N LEU A 9 11.62 15.03 4.95
CA LEU A 9 10.63 15.84 5.67
C LEU A 9 9.20 15.58 5.18
N TYR A 10 9.02 14.94 4.02
CA TYR A 10 7.72 14.64 3.42
C TYR A 10 7.44 13.12 3.45
N ASN A 11 6.97 12.63 4.59
CA ASN A 11 6.78 11.20 4.86
C ASN A 11 5.36 10.74 4.52
N GLY A 12 4.92 11.00 3.29
CA GLY A 12 3.59 10.62 2.80
C GLY A 12 3.60 9.88 1.47
N TYR A 13 4.79 9.54 0.95
CA TYR A 13 4.95 8.94 -0.37
C TYR A 13 5.57 7.55 -0.25
N GLY A 14 4.95 6.58 -0.92
CA GLY A 14 5.34 5.18 -0.85
C GLY A 14 4.11 4.29 -0.94
N MET A 15 4.29 3.04 -0.53
CA MET A 15 3.21 2.09 -0.32
C MET A 15 3.11 1.76 1.15
N PHE A 16 1.93 2.02 1.71
CA PHE A 16 1.62 1.93 3.11
C PHE A 16 0.48 0.95 3.35
N PHE A 17 0.44 0.38 4.54
CA PHE A 17 -0.62 -0.52 4.97
C PHE A 17 -1.10 -0.07 6.34
N TYR A 18 -2.35 0.34 6.40
CA TYR A 18 -3.08 0.64 7.62
C TYR A 18 -3.70 -0.65 8.12
N ILE A 19 -3.59 -0.90 9.42
CA ILE A 19 -4.18 -2.04 10.09
C ILE A 19 -5.07 -1.47 11.19
N ARG A 20 -6.34 -1.85 11.20
CA ARG A 20 -7.32 -1.38 12.18
C ARG A 20 -8.02 -2.57 12.83
N ASN A 21 -7.92 -2.64 14.15
CA ASN A 21 -8.71 -3.56 14.94
C ASN A 21 -10.10 -2.96 15.16
N ILE A 22 -11.11 -3.54 14.51
CA ILE A 22 -12.50 -3.04 14.57
C ILE A 22 -13.08 -3.17 15.98
N ASN A 23 -12.67 -4.20 16.73
CA ASN A 23 -13.19 -4.44 18.07
C ASN A 23 -12.74 -3.38 19.09
N SER A 24 -11.48 -2.93 19.04
CA SER A 24 -10.95 -1.90 19.94
C SER A 24 -10.93 -0.49 19.34
N ASN A 25 -11.19 -0.37 18.04
CA ASN A 25 -11.01 0.84 17.25
C ASN A 25 -9.57 1.39 17.26
N GLU A 26 -8.59 0.54 17.58
CA GLU A 26 -7.18 0.91 17.48
C GLU A 26 -6.66 0.70 16.06
N ALA A 27 -5.77 1.57 15.62
CA ALA A 27 -5.12 1.47 14.33
C ALA A 27 -3.62 1.71 14.42
N TRP A 28 -2.88 1.06 13.54
CA TRP A 28 -1.43 1.20 13.35
C TRP A 28 -1.07 0.98 11.88
N SER A 29 0.20 1.15 11.54
CA SER A 29 0.73 0.84 10.22
C SER A 29 1.59 -0.41 10.27
N ALA A 30 1.64 -1.19 9.19
CA ALA A 30 2.44 -2.42 9.16
C ALA A 30 3.96 -2.14 9.33
N SER A 31 4.42 -0.97 8.89
CA SER A 31 5.72 -0.40 9.26
C SER A 31 5.53 0.82 10.15
N TYR A 32 6.60 1.55 10.50
CA TYR A 32 6.48 2.73 11.36
C TYR A 32 5.64 3.87 10.74
N GLU A 33 5.80 4.11 9.44
CA GLU A 33 5.01 5.09 8.70
C GLU A 33 3.76 4.42 8.07
N PRO A 34 2.66 5.15 7.83
CA PRO A 34 2.50 6.59 8.01
C PRO A 34 1.93 7.01 9.37
N MET A 35 1.42 6.08 10.19
CA MET A 35 0.75 6.45 11.44
C MET A 35 1.70 6.85 12.57
N ARG A 36 2.96 6.42 12.54
CA ARG A 36 3.99 6.72 13.57
C ARG A 36 3.57 6.36 15.00
N LYS A 37 2.65 5.42 15.15
CA LYS A 37 2.30 4.84 16.46
C LYS A 37 3.48 4.00 16.93
N LYS A 38 4.05 4.35 18.07
CA LYS A 38 5.13 3.61 18.72
C LYS A 38 4.61 2.21 19.11
N PRO A 39 5.14 1.11 18.55
CA PRO A 39 4.78 -0.25 18.94
C PRO A 39 5.46 -0.64 20.27
N GLU A 40 5.01 -1.74 20.90
CA GLU A 40 5.73 -2.33 22.04
C GLU A 40 7.06 -2.95 21.59
N GLU A 41 7.05 -3.64 20.45
CA GLU A 41 8.25 -4.22 19.83
C GLU A 41 8.34 -3.81 18.36
N TYR A 42 9.56 -3.56 17.87
CA TYR A 42 9.81 -3.22 16.46
C TYR A 42 11.15 -3.75 16.00
N LYS A 43 11.15 -4.48 14.89
CA LYS A 43 12.35 -5.01 14.25
C LYS A 43 12.23 -4.86 12.75
N VAL A 44 13.33 -4.48 12.11
CA VAL A 44 13.43 -4.45 10.65
C VAL A 44 14.65 -5.26 10.24
N VAL A 45 14.48 -6.14 9.26
CA VAL A 45 15.56 -6.98 8.71
C VAL A 45 15.61 -6.76 7.21
N PHE A 46 16.81 -6.44 6.70
CA PHE A 46 17.07 -6.38 5.27
C PHE A 46 17.93 -7.56 4.88
N SER A 47 17.53 -8.26 3.83
CA SER A 47 18.25 -9.36 3.21
C SER A 47 18.38 -9.09 1.72
N SER A 48 19.20 -9.88 1.01
CA SER A 48 19.45 -9.67 -0.42
C SER A 48 18.20 -9.80 -1.28
N ASP A 49 17.22 -10.56 -0.83
CA ASP A 49 16.00 -10.94 -1.54
C ASP A 49 14.73 -10.27 -0.99
N LYS A 50 14.79 -9.67 0.21
CA LYS A 50 13.61 -9.11 0.88
C LYS A 50 13.90 -8.05 1.94
N ALA A 51 12.86 -7.28 2.26
CA ALA A 51 12.77 -6.48 3.47
C ALA A 51 11.65 -7.01 4.37
N GLU A 52 11.91 -7.11 5.67
CA GLU A 52 10.96 -7.60 6.67
C GLU A 52 10.78 -6.58 7.79
N TYR A 53 9.53 -6.30 8.13
CA TYR A 53 9.12 -5.47 9.25
C TYR A 53 8.31 -6.32 10.21
N CYS A 54 8.73 -6.37 11.47
CA CYS A 54 8.03 -7.08 12.54
C CYS A 54 7.69 -6.06 13.64
N ARG A 55 6.44 -6.03 14.07
CA ARG A 55 5.99 -5.15 15.14
C ARG A 55 4.89 -5.79 15.97
N THR A 56 4.80 -5.39 17.23
CA THR A 56 3.74 -5.80 18.15
C THR A 56 2.95 -4.57 18.58
N ASP A 57 1.62 -4.66 18.48
CA ASP A 57 0.66 -3.67 18.95
C ASP A 57 -0.40 -4.38 19.81
N GLY A 58 -0.25 -4.30 21.13
CA GLY A 58 -1.08 -4.98 22.11
C GLY A 58 -0.96 -6.51 22.04
N ASN A 59 -2.03 -7.18 21.62
CA ASN A 59 -2.06 -8.65 21.47
C ASN A 59 -1.87 -9.11 20.01
N ILE A 60 -1.55 -8.19 19.09
CA ILE A 60 -1.41 -8.50 17.67
C ILE A 60 0.04 -8.29 17.25
N ASP A 61 0.65 -9.36 16.74
CA ASP A 61 1.90 -9.27 15.99
C ASP A 61 1.59 -9.04 14.51
N THR A 62 2.31 -8.09 13.91
CA THR A 62 2.28 -7.82 12.48
C THR A 62 3.66 -8.10 11.89
N ARG A 63 3.71 -8.97 10.89
CA ARG A 63 4.91 -9.20 10.06
C ARG A 63 4.59 -8.81 8.61
N MET A 64 5.38 -7.91 8.05
CA MET A 64 5.30 -7.52 6.64
C MET A 64 6.59 -7.89 5.93
N GLU A 65 6.49 -8.74 4.91
CA GLU A 65 7.58 -9.09 4.01
C GLU A 65 7.37 -8.41 2.65
N ILE A 66 8.44 -7.86 2.08
CA ILE A 66 8.44 -7.21 0.77
C ILE A 66 9.47 -7.93 -0.11
N VAL A 67 9.01 -8.48 -1.23
CA VAL A 67 9.82 -9.24 -2.19
C VAL A 67 9.55 -8.72 -3.60
N ILE A 68 10.58 -8.73 -4.46
CA ILE A 68 10.45 -8.46 -5.89
C ILE A 68 10.55 -9.77 -6.64
N SER A 69 9.62 -10.05 -7.55
CA SER A 69 9.70 -11.24 -8.40
C SER A 69 10.90 -11.10 -9.37
N PRO A 70 11.75 -12.12 -9.50
CA PRO A 70 12.82 -12.13 -10.50
C PRO A 70 12.30 -12.37 -11.93
N GLU A 71 11.11 -12.97 -12.07
CA GLU A 71 10.54 -13.39 -13.36
C GLU A 71 9.52 -12.38 -13.91
N ASP A 72 8.78 -11.74 -13.01
CA ASP A 72 7.67 -10.85 -13.34
C ASP A 72 7.91 -9.44 -12.81
N ASN A 73 7.35 -8.43 -13.49
CA ASN A 73 7.42 -7.04 -13.05
C ASN A 73 6.44 -6.76 -11.89
N VAL A 74 6.57 -7.50 -10.78
CA VAL A 74 5.69 -7.43 -9.62
C VAL A 74 6.48 -7.34 -8.31
N GLU A 75 5.99 -6.49 -7.42
CA GLU A 75 6.35 -6.46 -6.00
C GLU A 75 5.25 -7.18 -5.22
N ILE A 76 5.64 -8.10 -4.35
CA ILE A 76 4.73 -8.86 -3.48
C ILE A 76 4.97 -8.38 -2.05
N ARG A 77 3.87 -8.02 -1.37
CA ARG A 77 3.88 -7.68 0.04
C ARG A 77 2.97 -8.62 0.81
N THR A 78 3.56 -9.42 1.67
CA THR A 78 2.85 -10.37 2.52
C THR A 78 2.71 -9.78 3.91
N ILE A 79 1.47 -9.64 4.40
CA ILE A 79 1.20 -9.22 5.78
C ILE A 79 0.61 -10.41 6.54
N SER A 80 1.33 -10.84 7.56
CA SER A 80 0.88 -11.87 8.50
C SER A 80 0.49 -11.21 9.81
N LEU A 81 -0.69 -11.56 10.32
CA LEU A 81 -1.23 -11.05 11.57
C LEU A 81 -1.46 -12.22 12.53
N THR A 82 -0.87 -12.17 13.72
CA THR A 82 -1.03 -13.20 14.75
C THR A 82 -1.73 -12.59 15.96
N ASN A 83 -2.89 -13.14 16.33
CA ASN A 83 -3.63 -12.73 17.52
C ASN A 83 -3.29 -13.64 18.71
N HIS A 84 -2.66 -13.08 19.73
CA HIS A 84 -2.27 -13.77 20.96
C HIS A 84 -3.34 -13.72 22.06
N SER A 85 -4.46 -13.04 21.82
CA SER A 85 -5.57 -12.99 22.78
C SER A 85 -6.49 -14.20 22.66
N SER A 86 -7.23 -14.49 23.74
CA SER A 86 -8.27 -15.53 23.76
C SER A 86 -9.58 -15.15 23.06
N HIS A 87 -9.64 -13.98 22.43
CA HIS A 87 -10.85 -13.43 21.86
C HIS A 87 -10.69 -13.25 20.35
N PHE A 88 -11.77 -13.46 19.62
CA PHE A 88 -11.81 -13.15 18.18
C PHE A 88 -11.55 -11.66 17.92
N ARG A 89 -10.89 -11.38 16.79
CA ARG A 89 -10.54 -10.03 16.34
C ARG A 89 -10.88 -9.87 14.87
N ILE A 90 -11.64 -8.84 14.55
CA ILE A 90 -11.89 -8.38 13.18
C ILE A 90 -10.85 -7.31 12.88
N ILE A 91 -9.95 -7.63 11.95
CA ILE A 91 -8.90 -6.71 11.51
C ILE A 91 -9.19 -6.28 10.08
N GLU A 92 -9.18 -4.97 9.87
CA GLU A 92 -9.21 -4.36 8.54
C GLU A 92 -7.78 -4.01 8.13
N VAL A 93 -7.41 -4.38 6.90
CA VAL A 93 -6.11 -4.06 6.31
C VAL A 93 -6.34 -3.26 5.04
N THR A 94 -5.77 -2.06 4.99
CA THR A 94 -5.96 -1.14 3.87
C THR A 94 -4.59 -0.71 3.32
N SER A 95 -4.31 -1.08 2.07
CA SER A 95 -3.15 -0.58 1.34
C SER A 95 -3.41 0.81 0.75
N TYR A 96 -2.41 1.68 0.79
CA TYR A 96 -2.47 3.02 0.20
C TYR A 96 -1.16 3.36 -0.52
N PHE A 97 -1.27 3.87 -1.73
CA PHE A 97 -0.16 4.43 -2.49
C PHE A 97 -0.67 5.39 -3.57
N GLU A 98 0.14 6.38 -3.91
CA GLU A 98 -0.17 7.31 -5.00
C GLU A 98 0.47 6.82 -6.32
N VAL A 99 -0.36 6.49 -7.31
CA VAL A 99 0.09 6.00 -8.62
C VAL A 99 0.61 7.15 -9.49
N VAL A 100 1.81 6.98 -10.06
CA VAL A 100 2.48 8.02 -10.85
C VAL A 100 2.76 7.57 -12.30
N LEU A 101 3.23 6.33 -12.48
CA LEU A 101 3.54 5.73 -13.79
C LEU A 101 4.39 6.65 -14.72
N SER A 102 5.36 7.35 -14.14
CA SER A 102 6.18 8.36 -14.82
C SER A 102 7.61 8.29 -14.32
N PRO A 103 8.61 8.70 -15.13
CA PRO A 103 9.93 9.04 -14.60
C PRO A 103 9.82 10.03 -13.45
N ILE A 104 10.68 9.88 -12.45
CA ILE A 104 10.68 10.67 -11.22
C ILE A 104 10.76 12.18 -11.49
N GLY A 105 11.68 12.62 -12.36
CA GLY A 105 11.85 14.04 -12.66
C GLY A 105 10.63 14.69 -13.31
N ALA A 106 9.86 13.92 -14.08
CA ALA A 106 8.63 14.42 -14.70
C ALA A 106 7.47 14.55 -13.69
N ASP A 107 7.38 13.65 -12.70
CA ASP A 107 6.41 13.80 -11.60
C ASP A 107 6.81 14.98 -10.70
N MET A 108 8.09 15.08 -10.32
CA MET A 108 8.59 16.16 -9.45
C MET A 108 8.42 17.56 -10.03
N ALA A 109 8.58 17.72 -11.35
CA ALA A 109 8.43 19.02 -12.01
C ALA A 109 6.97 19.51 -11.99
N HIS A 110 6.00 18.63 -12.30
CA HIS A 110 4.59 19.00 -12.38
C HIS A 110 3.65 17.86 -11.90
N PRO A 111 3.53 17.62 -10.57
CA PRO A 111 2.74 16.49 -10.05
C PRO A 111 1.26 16.54 -10.44
N ALA A 112 0.63 17.72 -10.33
CA ALA A 112 -0.78 17.89 -10.68
C ALA A 112 -1.04 17.61 -12.17
N PHE A 113 -0.16 18.08 -13.04
CA PHE A 113 -0.23 17.79 -14.47
C PHE A 113 -0.01 16.30 -14.74
N ASN A 114 0.89 15.66 -14.01
CA ASN A 114 1.17 14.23 -14.15
C ASN A 114 -0.05 13.36 -13.80
N ASN A 115 -0.81 13.76 -12.78
CA ASN A 115 -2.02 13.08 -12.32
C ASN A 115 -3.16 13.11 -13.35
N LEU A 116 -3.28 14.17 -14.17
CA LEU A 116 -4.34 14.29 -15.19
C LEU A 116 -4.35 13.16 -16.24
N PHE A 117 -3.25 12.42 -16.36
CA PHE A 117 -3.10 11.35 -17.33
C PHE A 117 -3.23 9.95 -16.73
N VAL A 118 -3.38 9.85 -15.41
CA VAL A 118 -3.61 8.58 -14.71
C VAL A 118 -5.11 8.32 -14.67
N LYS A 119 -5.53 7.15 -15.13
CA LYS A 119 -6.89 6.66 -14.94
C LYS A 119 -6.86 5.38 -14.12
N THR A 120 -7.90 5.18 -13.32
CA THR A 120 -8.09 3.98 -12.52
C THR A 120 -9.41 3.32 -12.86
N GLU A 121 -9.45 2.00 -12.75
CA GLU A 121 -10.62 1.18 -12.99
C GLU A 121 -10.57 -0.03 -12.06
N PHE A 122 -11.68 -0.34 -11.39
CA PHE A 122 -11.80 -1.59 -10.65
C PHE A 122 -12.46 -2.65 -11.54
N VAL A 123 -11.86 -3.83 -11.60
CA VAL A 123 -12.34 -4.99 -12.39
C VAL A 123 -12.88 -6.05 -11.41
N PRO A 124 -14.21 -6.12 -11.18
CA PRO A 124 -14.79 -6.93 -10.11
C PRO A 124 -14.47 -8.42 -10.21
N ASP A 125 -14.60 -9.01 -11.40
CA ASP A 125 -14.41 -10.46 -11.62
C ASP A 125 -12.99 -10.95 -11.29
N LYS A 126 -12.03 -10.03 -11.19
CA LYS A 126 -10.62 -10.32 -10.89
C LYS A 126 -10.16 -9.76 -9.55
N ASN A 127 -10.97 -8.95 -8.87
CA ASN A 127 -10.55 -8.18 -7.69
C ASN A 127 -9.25 -7.39 -7.95
N ILE A 128 -9.20 -6.70 -9.08
CA ILE A 128 -8.04 -5.92 -9.50
C ILE A 128 -8.41 -4.44 -9.58
N LEU A 129 -7.57 -3.61 -8.98
CA LEU A 129 -7.52 -2.18 -9.28
C LEU A 129 -6.48 -1.91 -10.37
N LEU A 130 -6.94 -1.56 -11.56
CA LEU A 130 -6.09 -1.16 -12.68
C LEU A 130 -5.81 0.32 -12.61
N ALA A 131 -4.59 0.70 -12.96
CA ALA A 131 -4.21 2.06 -13.27
C ALA A 131 -3.48 2.09 -14.61
N ASN A 132 -3.81 3.04 -15.46
CA ASN A 132 -3.06 3.28 -16.69
C ASN A 132 -2.70 4.73 -16.85
N LYS A 133 -1.61 4.98 -17.59
CA LYS A 133 -1.21 6.32 -17.98
C LYS A 133 -1.39 6.51 -19.47
N ARG A 134 -2.25 7.45 -19.84
CA ARG A 134 -2.49 7.77 -21.25
C ARG A 134 -1.20 8.30 -21.89
N PRO A 135 -0.78 7.76 -23.05
CA PRO A 135 0.35 8.29 -23.82
C PRO A 135 0.17 9.77 -24.13
N LYS A 136 1.25 10.54 -24.06
CA LYS A 136 1.28 11.96 -24.48
C LYS A 136 1.62 12.11 -25.96
N GLN A 137 2.29 11.11 -26.54
CA GLN A 137 2.72 11.09 -27.93
C GLN A 137 2.21 9.82 -28.61
N SER A 138 1.95 9.90 -29.92
CA SER A 138 1.38 8.79 -30.72
C SER A 138 2.23 7.52 -30.70
N LYS A 139 3.55 7.62 -30.49
CA LYS A 139 4.48 6.48 -30.43
C LYS A 139 4.76 5.95 -29.02
N GLN A 140 4.25 6.60 -27.98
CA GLN A 140 4.50 6.19 -26.61
C GLN A 140 3.59 5.03 -26.23
N LYS A 141 4.17 3.93 -25.74
CA LYS A 141 3.40 2.80 -25.20
C LYS A 141 2.71 3.22 -23.89
N PRO A 142 1.43 2.85 -23.68
CA PRO A 142 0.76 3.08 -22.40
C PRO A 142 1.44 2.27 -21.31
N LEU A 143 1.58 2.88 -20.13
CA LEU A 143 2.04 2.19 -18.93
C LEU A 143 0.82 1.72 -18.13
N TRP A 144 0.92 0.50 -17.61
CA TRP A 144 -0.11 -0.14 -16.83
C TRP A 144 0.44 -0.56 -15.48
N LEU A 145 -0.41 -0.49 -14.47
CA LEU A 145 -0.21 -1.08 -13.17
C LEU A 145 -1.51 -1.77 -12.79
N PHE A 146 -1.39 -2.89 -12.08
CA PHE A 146 -2.48 -3.50 -11.39
C PHE A 146 -2.10 -3.63 -9.91
N HIS A 147 -3.12 -3.59 -9.05
CA HIS A 147 -2.99 -3.92 -7.64
C HIS A 147 -4.12 -4.87 -7.28
N THR A 148 -3.77 -5.92 -6.55
CA THR A 148 -4.72 -6.93 -6.10
C THR A 148 -4.30 -7.42 -4.72
N VAL A 149 -5.27 -7.98 -4.00
CA VAL A 149 -5.09 -8.50 -2.65
C VAL A 149 -5.63 -9.92 -2.64
N PHE A 150 -4.85 -10.82 -2.06
CA PHE A 150 -5.25 -12.18 -1.76
C PHE A 150 -5.22 -12.35 -0.24
N VAL A 151 -6.25 -13.02 0.31
CA VAL A 151 -6.35 -13.30 1.74
C VAL A 151 -6.31 -14.80 1.93
N GLU A 152 -5.34 -15.27 2.71
CA GLU A 152 -5.32 -16.63 3.24
C GLU A 152 -6.03 -16.63 4.60
N GLY A 153 -7.28 -17.09 4.62
CA GLY A 153 -8.11 -17.11 5.82
C GLY A 153 -9.54 -16.67 5.56
N GLU A 154 -10.27 -16.41 6.65
CA GLU A 154 -11.66 -15.95 6.58
C GLU A 154 -11.73 -14.43 6.37
N THR A 155 -12.58 -14.00 5.45
CA THR A 155 -12.87 -12.58 5.21
C THR A 155 -14.24 -12.21 5.78
N VAL A 156 -14.35 -10.97 6.27
CA VAL A 156 -15.62 -10.39 6.70
C VAL A 156 -15.95 -9.24 5.77
N GLY A 157 -17.09 -9.34 5.06
CA GLY A 157 -17.52 -8.33 4.10
C GLY A 157 -16.85 -8.44 2.72
N ALA A 158 -17.21 -7.52 1.82
CA ALA A 158 -16.65 -7.46 0.47
C ALA A 158 -15.37 -6.61 0.45
N LEU A 159 -14.49 -6.88 -0.52
CA LEU A 159 -13.35 -6.01 -0.83
C LEU A 159 -13.85 -4.60 -1.14
N GLN A 160 -13.20 -3.61 -0.55
CA GLN A 160 -13.47 -2.19 -0.78
C GLN A 160 -12.27 -1.53 -1.44
N TYR A 161 -12.51 -0.44 -2.18
CA TYR A 161 -11.48 0.34 -2.84
C TYR A 161 -11.86 1.81 -2.89
N GLU A 162 -10.86 2.68 -2.95
CA GLU A 162 -10.99 4.10 -3.22
C GLU A 162 -9.85 4.52 -4.15
N THR A 163 -10.17 5.34 -5.16
CA THR A 163 -9.19 5.85 -6.13
C THR A 163 -9.03 7.37 -6.07
N ASP A 164 -9.85 8.04 -5.26
CA ASP A 164 -9.77 9.46 -4.97
C ASP A 164 -9.06 9.68 -3.62
N ARG A 165 -7.85 10.24 -3.70
CA ARG A 165 -7.04 10.61 -2.54
C ARG A 165 -7.82 11.47 -1.54
N SER A 166 -8.61 12.43 -2.02
CA SER A 166 -9.33 13.37 -1.16
C SER A 166 -10.46 12.71 -0.38
N ARG A 167 -11.02 11.60 -0.90
CA ARG A 167 -12.01 10.78 -0.20
C ARG A 167 -11.36 9.84 0.81
N PHE A 168 -10.13 9.39 0.53
CA PHE A 168 -9.41 8.47 1.42
C PHE A 168 -8.77 9.18 2.62
N ILE A 169 -7.89 10.16 2.40
CA ILE A 169 -7.16 10.87 3.47
C ILE A 169 -7.71 12.28 3.76
N GLY A 170 -8.76 12.73 3.07
CA GLY A 170 -9.32 14.06 3.28
C GLY A 170 -8.50 15.18 2.64
N ARG A 171 -8.53 16.37 3.25
CA ARG A 171 -7.91 17.59 2.71
C ARG A 171 -6.43 17.79 3.07
N GLY A 172 -5.84 16.89 3.87
CA GLY A 172 -4.47 17.01 4.34
C GLY A 172 -4.05 15.74 5.05
#